data_AF-A0A2G9M7Z8-F1
#
_entry.id   AF-A0A2G9M7Z8-F1
#
_cell.length_a   1.000
_cell.length_b   1.000
_cell.length_c   1.000
_cell.angle_alpha   90.00
_cell.angle_beta   90.00
_cell.angle_gamma   90.00
#
_symmetry.space_group_name_H-M   'P 1'
#
loop_
_entity.id
_entity.type
_entity.pdbx_description
1 polymer ?
#
loop_
_entity_poly.entity_id
_entity_poly.type
_entity_poly.pdbx_seq_one_letter_code
_entity_poly.pdbx_strand_id
1 'polypeptide(L)' 'MSQEKIIELQERVFLLERKIKPLEWDAGRNQINEFKLKELGRLKEENTSLHKELAELRQKC' A
#
# COMPACT_ATOMS: atom_id res chain seq x y z
N MET A 1 10.91 1.16 21.22
CA MET A 1 10.88 0.07 20.21
C MET A 1 9.58 -0.01 19.43
N SER A 2 8.38 0.30 19.97
CA SER A 2 7.13 0.15 19.17
C SER A 2 6.76 1.35 18.30
N GLN A 3 7.03 2.59 18.74
CA GLN A 3 6.53 3.78 18.06
C GLN A 3 7.28 4.13 16.76
N GLU A 4 8.61 3.96 16.74
CA GLU A 4 9.43 4.18 15.53
C GLU A 4 9.05 3.22 14.40
N LYS A 5 8.82 1.94 14.73
CA LYS A 5 8.36 0.92 13.79
C LYS A 5 6.99 1.26 13.18
N ILE A 6 6.08 1.79 13.99
CA ILE A 6 4.76 2.25 13.52
C ILE A 6 4.92 3.42 12.56
N ILE A 7 5.79 4.39 12.86
CA ILE A 7 6.05 5.55 12.00
C ILE A 7 6.62 5.09 10.65
N GLU A 8 7.64 4.22 10.67
CA GLU A 8 8.23 3.67 9.44
C GLU A 8 7.19 2.96 8.56
N LEU A 9 6.32 2.15 9.17
CA LEU A 9 5.26 1.44 8.44
C LEU A 9 4.21 2.40 7.88
N GLN A 10 3.86 3.45 8.62
CA GLN A 10 2.94 4.49 8.13
C GLN A 10 3.52 5.25 6.94
N GLU A 11 4.82 5.58 6.97
CA GLU A 11 5.51 6.20 5.84
C GLU A 11 5.53 5.29 4.62
N ARG A 12 5.79 3.99 4.80
CA ARG A 12 5.76 3.01 3.71
C ARG A 12 4.38 2.88 3.09
N VAL A 13 3.33 2.78 3.90
CA VAL A 13 1.93 2.77 3.44
C VAL A 13 1.63 4.04 2.63
N PHE A 14 1.99 5.21 3.15
CA PHE A 14 1.77 6.47 2.45
C PHE A 14 2.47 6.51 1.08
N LEU A 15 3.71 6.04 1.00
CA LEU A 15 4.47 5.97 -0.26
C LEU A 15 3.85 4.99 -1.25
N LEU A 16 3.33 3.85 -0.78
CA LEU A 16 2.63 2.88 -1.62
C LEU A 16 1.31 3.44 -2.14
N GLU A 17 0.51 4.09 -1.30
CA GLU A 17 -0.74 4.73 -1.72
C GLU A 17 -0.51 5.79 -2.81
N ARG A 18 0.59 6.56 -2.71
CA ARG A 18 0.98 7.52 -3.75
C ARG A 18 1.27 6.86 -5.10
N LYS A 19 1.74 5.61 -5.12
CA LYS A 19 1.97 4.83 -6.35
C LYS A 19 0.70 4.14 -6.86
N ILE A 20 -0.16 3.69 -5.94
CA ILE A 20 -1.41 2.98 -6.26
C ILE A 20 -2.43 3.93 -6.90
N LYS A 21 -2.66 5.12 -6.33
CA LYS A 21 -3.74 6.02 -6.78
C LYS A 21 -3.70 6.36 -8.28
N PRO A 22 -2.56 6.72 -8.88
CA PRO A 22 -2.50 6.97 -10.33
C PRO A 22 -2.81 5.73 -11.16
N LEU A 23 -2.35 4.55 -10.73
CA LEU A 23 -2.63 3.30 -11.41
C LEU A 23 -4.11 2.90 -11.29
N GLU A 24 -4.74 3.15 -10.13
CA GLU A 24 -6.20 2.95 -9.97
C GLU A 24 -7.01 3.89 -10.86
N TRP A 25 -6.57 5.15 -10.97
CA TRP A 25 -7.18 6.12 -11.87
C TRP A 25 -7.10 5.66 -13.33
N ASP A 26 -5.92 5.23 -13.79
CA ASP A 26 -5.72 4.68 -15.12
C ASP A 26 -6.57 3.42 -15.35
N ALA A 27 -6.62 2.53 -14.36
CA ALA A 27 -7.40 1.28 -14.42
C ALA A 27 -8.91 1.55 -14.51
N GLY A 28 -9.44 2.48 -13.71
CA GLY A 28 -10.85 2.86 -13.74
C GLY A 28 -11.30 3.48 -15.07
N ARG A 29 -10.34 3.97 -15.87
CA ARG A 29 -10.58 4.53 -17.21
C ARG A 29 -10.26 3.55 -18.34
N ASN A 30 -9.91 2.30 -18.03
CA ASN A 30 -9.38 1.32 -18.99
C ASN A 30 -8.15 1.83 -19.78
N GLN A 31 -7.36 2.74 -19.17
CA GLN A 31 -6.13 3.31 -19.76
C GLN A 31 -4.86 2.65 -19.21
N ILE A 32 -5.02 1.59 -18.42
CA ILE A 32 -3.92 0.80 -17.86
C ILE A 32 -3.54 -0.35 -18.79
N ASN A 33 -2.24 -0.62 -18.91
CA ASN A 33 -1.76 -1.80 -19.63
C ASN A 33 -1.64 -3.02 -18.70
N GLU A 34 -1.53 -4.22 -19.26
CA GLU A 34 -1.48 -5.47 -18.49
C GLU A 34 -0.33 -5.49 -17.47
N PHE A 35 0.84 -4.96 -17.85
CA PHE A 35 2.00 -4.88 -16.96
C PHE A 35 1.72 -4.01 -15.71
N LYS A 36 1.19 -2.81 -15.93
CA LYS A 36 0.81 -1.87 -14.87
C LYS A 36 -0.35 -2.42 -14.03
N LEU A 37 -1.26 -3.19 -14.62
CA LEU A 37 -2.36 -3.83 -13.90
C LEU A 37 -1.84 -4.91 -12.95
N LYS A 38 -0.89 -5.74 -13.38
CA LYS A 38 -0.20 -6.71 -12.50
C LYS A 38 0.56 -6.00 -11.39
N GLU A 39 1.26 -4.92 -11.71
CA GLU A 39 1.96 -4.11 -10.71
C GLU A 39 0.98 -3.48 -9.71
N LEU A 40 -0.16 -2.96 -10.16
CA LEU A 40 -1.22 -2.45 -9.29
C LEU A 40 -1.73 -3.54 -8.34
N GLY A 41 -1.92 -4.77 -8.83
CA GLY A 41 -2.28 -5.92 -8.00
C GLY A 41 -1.25 -6.17 -6.90
N ARG A 42 0.02 -6.27 -7.27
CA ARG A 42 1.14 -6.47 -6.33
C ARG A 42 1.20 -5.36 -5.27
N LEU A 43 1.10 -4.10 -5.68
CA LEU A 43 1.13 -2.96 -4.77
C LEU A 43 -0.07 -2.96 -3.80
N LYS A 44 -1.25 -3.38 -4.26
CA LYS A 44 -2.44 -3.52 -3.38
C LYS A 44 -2.28 -4.62 -2.35
N GLU A 45 -1.72 -5.76 -2.74
CA GLU A 45 -1.41 -6.86 -1.81
C GLU A 45 -0.38 -6.45 -0.76
N GLU A 46 0.68 -5.75 -1.17
CA GLU A 46 1.69 -5.18 -0.27
C GLU A 46 1.05 -4.18 0.70
N ASN A 47 0.26 -3.23 0.19
CA ASN A 47 -0.41 -2.23 1.03
C ASN A 47 -1.37 -2.87 2.05
N THR A 48 -2.11 -3.89 1.62
CA THR A 48 -2.99 -4.67 2.51
C THR A 48 -2.20 -5.36 3.62
N SER A 49 -1.04 -5.92 3.28
CA SER A 49 -0.18 -6.62 4.24
C SER A 49 0.41 -5.65 5.27
N LEU A 50 0.86 -4.47 4.84
CA LEU A 50 1.37 -3.43 5.74
C LEU A 50 0.28 -2.85 6.64
N HIS A 51 -0.94 -2.68 6.14
CA HIS A 51 -2.07 -2.28 6.99
C HIS A 51 -2.41 -3.32 8.06
N LYS A 52 -2.30 -4.62 7.75
CA LYS A 52 -2.44 -5.69 8.75
C LYS A 52 -1.34 -5.62 9.79
N GLU A 53 -0.08 -5.51 9.37
CA GLU A 53 1.07 -5.38 10.28
C GLU A 53 0.92 -4.17 11.21
N LEU A 54 0.50 -3.01 10.67
CA LEU A 54 0.20 -1.82 11.46
C LEU A 54 -0.92 -2.04 12.47
N ALA A 55 -2.01 -2.71 12.07
CA ALA A 55 -3.12 -2.99 12.96
C ALA A 55 -2.70 -3.92 14.10
N GLU A 56 -1.93 -4.96 13.80
CA GLU A 56 -1.40 -5.88 14.80
C GLU A 56 -0.44 -5.19 15.77
N LEU A 57 0.46 -4.34 15.28
CA LEU A 57 1.39 -3.59 16.13
C LEU A 57 0.68 -2.60 17.03
N ARG A 58 -0.38 -1.95 16.54
CA ARG A 58 -1.20 -1.04 17.35
C ARG A 58 -2.01 -1.75 18.43
N GLN A 59 -2.45 -2.99 18.20
CA GLN A 59 -3.14 -3.79 19.21
C GLN A 59 -2.20 -4.35 20.30
N LYS A 60 -0.92 -4.50 19.99
CA LYS A 60 0.11 -5.03 20.91
C LYS A 60 0.80 -3.95 21.76
N CYS A 61 0.55 -2.67 21.48
CA CYS A 61 1.02 -1.53 22.29
C CYS A 61 -0.06 -1.08 23.27
#